data_AF-K7L1U0-F1
#
_entry.id   AF-K7L1U0-F1
#
_cell.length_a   1.000
_cell.length_b   1.000
_cell.length_c   1.000
_cell.angle_alpha   90.00
_cell.angle_beta   90.00
_cell.angle_gamma   90.00
#
_symmetry.space_group_name_H-M   'P 1'
#
loop_
_entity.id
_entity.type
_entity.pdbx_description
1 polymer ?
#
loop_
_entity_poly.entity_id
_entity_poly.type
_entity_poly.pdbx_seq_one_letter_code
_entity_poly.pdbx_strand_id
1 'polypeptide(L)'
;MIASLGPFVIENTFDPEELLETSVEKLCDQTYYKYVLETPYALTGTHNLAKATTKGNTVVLFVVSANDKQWQTSKETLKVVLNSFEV
;
A
#
# COMPACT_ATOMS: atom_id res chain seq x y z
N MET A 1 7.88 10.02 2.81
CA MET A 1 6.59 10.03 2.10
C MET A 1 5.61 9.01 2.68
N ILE A 2 6.00 7.74 2.90
CA ILE A 2 5.11 6.80 3.60
C ILE A 2 4.85 7.19 5.05
N ALA A 3 5.82 7.76 5.78
CA ALA A 3 5.62 8.20 7.16
C ALA A 3 4.46 9.22 7.35
N SER A 4 4.15 10.03 6.33
CA SER A 4 3.00 10.95 6.34
C SER A 4 1.68 10.30 5.91
N LEU A 5 1.74 9.12 5.28
CA LEU A 5 0.58 8.35 4.82
C LEU A 5 0.30 7.12 5.69
N GLY A 6 1.25 6.71 6.53
CA GLY A 6 1.19 5.53 7.39
C GLY A 6 -0.14 5.40 8.13
N PRO A 7 -0.60 6.44 8.84
CA PRO A 7 -1.89 6.37 9.54
C PRO A 7 -3.10 6.03 8.65
N PHE A 8 -3.06 6.34 7.35
CA PHE A 8 -4.13 5.98 6.40
C PHE A 8 -4.00 4.58 5.81
N VAL A 9 -2.82 3.96 5.93
CA VAL A 9 -2.58 2.59 5.48
C VAL A 9 -2.85 1.59 6.62
N ILE A 10 -2.47 1.93 7.85
CA ILE A 10 -2.39 0.97 8.97
C ILE A 10 -3.17 1.40 10.22
N GLU A 11 -3.86 2.54 10.18
CA GLU A 11 -4.64 3.12 11.30
C GLU A 11 -3.85 3.42 12.59
N ASN A 12 -2.53 3.26 12.60
CA ASN A 12 -1.65 3.54 13.74
C ASN A 12 -0.35 4.27 13.30
N THR A 13 0.54 4.52 14.26
CA THR A 13 1.86 5.12 13.98
C THR A 13 2.72 4.12 13.23
N PHE A 14 3.21 4.51 12.06
CA PHE A 14 4.12 3.71 11.22
C PHE A 14 5.41 3.33 11.95
N ASP A 15 5.65 2.03 12.10
CA ASP A 15 6.95 1.49 12.45
C ASP A 15 7.75 1.21 11.16
N PRO A 16 8.95 1.81 10.96
CA PRO A 16 9.80 1.53 9.81
C PRO A 16 10.08 0.04 9.57
N GLU A 17 10.04 -0.80 10.63
CA GLU A 17 10.23 -2.25 10.51
C GLU A 17 9.07 -2.95 9.80
N GLU A 18 7.88 -2.34 9.75
CA GLU A 18 6.72 -2.87 9.03
C GLU A 18 6.84 -2.69 7.52
N LEU A 19 7.77 -1.88 7.02
CA LEU A 19 7.95 -1.63 5.59
C LEU A 19 8.90 -2.63 4.96
N LEU A 20 8.34 -3.59 4.22
CA LEU A 20 9.13 -4.61 3.54
C LEU A 20 9.75 -4.11 2.24
N GLU A 21 8.96 -3.43 1.41
CA GLU A 21 9.39 -3.01 0.07
C GLU A 21 8.85 -1.64 -0.30
N THR A 22 9.67 -0.90 -1.04
CA THR A 22 9.26 0.34 -1.70
C THR A 22 9.65 0.27 -3.17
N SER A 23 8.78 0.79 -4.04
CA SER A 23 9.13 0.99 -5.44
C SER A 23 8.44 2.21 -6.03
N VAL A 24 9.04 2.75 -7.08
CA VAL A 24 8.52 3.90 -7.81
C VAL A 24 8.28 3.49 -9.25
N GLU A 25 7.09 3.77 -9.75
CA GLU A 25 6.68 3.48 -11.12
C GLU A 25 6.23 4.78 -11.79
N LYS A 26 6.76 5.05 -12.98
CA LYS A 26 6.31 6.18 -13.80
C LYS A 26 5.48 5.63 -14.94
N LEU A 27 4.24 6.09 -15.03
CA LEU A 27 3.31 5.76 -16.10
C LEU A 27 2.84 7.07 -16.75
N CYS A 28 3.25 7.30 -18.00
CA CYS A 28 3.07 8.58 -18.69
C CYS A 28 3.60 9.76 -17.83
N ASP A 29 2.74 10.73 -17.53
CA ASP A 29 3.07 11.91 -16.73
C ASP A 29 2.83 11.72 -15.22
N GLN A 30 2.44 10.51 -14.81
CA GLN A 30 2.07 10.20 -13.42
C GLN A 30 3.12 9.34 -12.74
N THR A 31 3.54 9.74 -11.54
CA THR A 31 4.44 8.96 -10.69
C THR A 31 3.65 8.28 -9.58
N TYR A 32 3.80 6.95 -9.49
CA TYR A 32 3.19 6.12 -8.46
C TYR A 32 4.27 5.61 -7.50
N TYR A 33 3.94 5.62 -6.22
CA TYR A 33 4.76 5.05 -5.14
C TYR A 33 4.06 3.82 -4.59
N LYS A 34 4.72 2.67 -4.65
CA LYS A 34 4.20 1.41 -4.12
C LYS A 34 4.92 1.03 -2.84
N TYR A 35 4.16 0.45 -1.91
CA TYR A 35 4.65 0.00 -0.61
C TYR A 35 4.08 -1.37 -0.31
N VAL A 36 4.92 -2.24 0.25
CA VAL A 36 4.52 -3.52 0.84
C VAL A 36 4.78 -3.40 2.33
N LEU A 37 3.73 -3.55 3.14
CA LEU A 37 3.81 -3.49 4.59
C LEU A 37 3.34 -4.79 5.22
N GLU A 38 4.03 -5.20 6.28
CA GLU A 38 3.60 -6.22 7.21
C GLU A 38 3.36 -5.59 8.57
N THR A 39 2.10 -5.56 8.98
CA THR A 39 1.63 -4.82 10.15
C THR A 39 1.00 -5.82 11.12
N PRO A 40 1.80 -6.58 11.87
CA PRO A 40 1.33 -7.67 12.72
C PRO A 40 0.35 -7.20 13.81
N TYR A 41 0.36 -5.90 14.13
CA TYR A 41 -0.50 -5.27 15.14
C TYR A 41 -1.72 -4.53 14.57
N ALA A 42 -1.92 -4.52 13.25
CA ALA A 42 -3.09 -3.89 12.64
C ALA A 42 -4.37 -4.64 13.02
N LEU A 43 -5.44 -3.90 13.33
CA LEU A 43 -6.75 -4.48 13.66
C LEU A 43 -7.37 -5.20 12.46
N THR A 44 -7.06 -4.76 11.25
CA THR A 44 -7.52 -5.37 10.00
C THR A 44 -6.37 -5.45 9.00
N GLY A 45 -6.14 -6.64 8.46
CA GLY A 45 -5.10 -6.89 7.45
C GLY A 45 -3.68 -6.78 8.00
N THR A 46 -3.03 -7.93 8.22
CA THR A 46 -1.61 -8.00 8.61
C THR A 46 -0.68 -7.78 7.42
N HIS A 47 -1.16 -7.99 6.19
CA HIS A 47 -0.44 -7.72 4.96
C HIS A 47 -1.12 -6.60 4.19
N ASN A 48 -0.40 -5.52 3.92
CA ASN A 48 -0.89 -4.34 3.23
C ASN A 48 -0.07 -4.06 1.99
N LEU A 49 -0.74 -3.84 0.87
CA LEU A 49 -0.15 -3.32 -0.36
C LEU A 49 -0.75 -1.95 -0.63
N ALA A 50 0.09 -0.94 -0.80
CA ALA A 50 -0.35 0.43 -1.05
C ALA A 50 0.24 0.98 -2.34
N LYS A 51 -0.55 1.73 -3.11
CA LYS A 51 -0.13 2.50 -4.29
C LYS A 51 -0.64 3.93 -4.11
N ALA A 52 0.28 4.88 -4.05
CA ALA A 52 0.00 6.29 -3.84
C ALA A 52 0.42 7.12 -5.05
N THR A 53 -0.35 8.16 -5.35
CA THR A 53 -0.07 9.10 -6.45
C THR A 53 -0.65 10.48 -6.15
N THR A 54 -0.30 11.48 -6.94
CA THR A 54 -0.81 12.85 -6.82
C THR A 54 -1.47 13.32 -8.10
N LYS A 55 -2.71 13.81 -8.04
CA LYS A 55 -3.40 14.45 -9.16
C LYS A 55 -3.77 15.88 -8.78
N GLY A 56 -3.07 16.85 -9.38
CA GLY A 56 -3.17 18.26 -8.94
C GLY A 56 -2.76 18.40 -7.47
N ASN A 57 -3.66 18.91 -6.63
CA ASN A 57 -3.42 19.09 -5.19
C ASN A 57 -3.96 17.92 -4.33
N THR A 58 -4.41 16.83 -4.96
CA THR A 58 -4.98 15.68 -4.27
C THR A 58 -3.99 14.52 -4.23
N VAL A 59 -3.74 13.97 -3.05
CA VAL A 59 -3.06 12.67 -2.88
C VAL A 59 -4.12 11.58 -2.95
N VAL A 60 -3.91 10.61 -3.83
CA VAL A 60 -4.74 9.41 -3.91
C VAL A 60 -3.93 8.23 -3.39
N LEU A 61 -4.49 7.54 -2.40
CA LEU A 61 -3.90 6.36 -1.79
C LEU A 61 -4.87 5.19 -1.98
N PHE A 62 -4.41 4.14 -2.62
CA PHE A 62 -5.13 2.89 -2.78
C PHE A 62 -4.44 1.81 -1.97
N VAL A 63 -5.16 1.20 -1.04
CA VAL A 63 -4.65 0.14 -0.16
C VAL A 63 -5.50 -1.10 -0.34
N VAL A 64 -4.84 -2.24 -0.52
CA VAL A 64 -5.47 -3.55 -0.42
C VAL A 64 -4.81 -4.32 0.71
N SER A 65 -5.63 -4.98 1.52
CA SER A 65 -5.18 -5.66 2.73
C SER A 65 -5.75 -7.07 2.85
N ALA A 66 -5.02 -7.93 3.54
CA ALA A 66 -5.44 -9.29 3.87
C ALA A 66 -4.82 -9.74 5.19
N ASN A 67 -5.54 -10.58 5.93
CA ASN A 67 -4.94 -11.30 7.06
C ASN A 67 -4.14 -12.52 6.59
N ASP A 68 -3.37 -13.13 7.49
CA ASP A 68 -2.51 -14.29 7.18
C ASP A 68 -3.25 -15.44 6.49
N LYS A 69 -4.50 -15.70 6.90
CA LYS A 69 -5.34 -16.77 6.29
C LYS A 69 -5.67 -16.46 4.84
N GLN A 70 -6.00 -15.20 4.54
CA GLN A 70 -6.34 -14.74 3.20
C GLN A 70 -5.11 -14.54 2.31
N TRP A 71 -3.97 -14.14 2.89
CA TRP A 71 -2.77 -13.80 2.15
C TRP A 71 -2.24 -14.97 1.31
N GLN A 72 -2.26 -16.18 1.87
CA GLN A 72 -1.78 -17.39 1.19
C GLN A 72 -2.49 -17.65 -0.14
N THR A 73 -3.78 -17.32 -0.25
CA THR A 73 -4.55 -17.54 -1.48
C THR A 73 -4.75 -16.28 -2.32
N SER A 74 -4.61 -15.10 -1.72
CA SER A 74 -5.06 -13.84 -2.34
C SER A 74 -3.91 -12.94 -2.76
N LYS A 75 -2.67 -13.17 -2.29
CA LYS A 75 -1.52 -12.29 -2.53
C LYS A 75 -1.37 -11.86 -4.00
N GLU A 76 -1.38 -12.82 -4.93
CA GLU A 76 -1.19 -12.52 -6.35
C GLU A 76 -2.39 -11.76 -6.94
N THR A 77 -3.62 -12.11 -6.54
CA THR A 77 -4.83 -11.34 -6.91
C THR A 77 -4.76 -9.90 -6.40
N LEU A 78 -4.36 -9.68 -5.15
CA LEU A 78 -4.24 -8.35 -4.56
C LEU A 78 -3.15 -7.53 -5.25
N LYS A 79 -2.02 -8.14 -5.62
CA LYS A 79 -1.00 -7.47 -6.44
C LYS A 79 -1.53 -7.06 -7.81
N VAL A 80 -2.32 -7.91 -8.47
CA VAL A 80 -2.97 -7.57 -9.75
C VAL A 80 -3.93 -6.39 -9.59
N VAL A 81 -4.79 -6.43 -8.55
CA VAL A 81 -5.70 -5.32 -8.22
C VAL A 81 -4.93 -4.02 -7.97
N LEU A 82 -3.88 -4.07 -7.14
CA LEU A 82 -3.02 -2.91 -6.87
C LEU A 82 -2.36 -2.36 -8.13
N ASN A 83 -1.83 -3.24 -8.99
CA ASN A 83 -1.15 -2.83 -10.21
C ASN A 83 -2.12 -2.19 -11.22
N SER A 84 -3.36 -2.67 -11.29
CA SER A 84 -4.40 -2.13 -12.16
C SER A 84 -4.91 -0.74 -11.75
N PHE A 85 -4.58 -0.28 -10.54
CA PHE A 85 -5.00 1.03 -10.06
C PHE A 85 -4.22 2.15 -10.76
N GLU A 86 -4.94 2.97 -11.52
CA GLU A 86 -4.45 4.16 -12.21
C GLU A 86 -5.47 5.31 -12.04
N VAL A 87 -4.98 6.54 -12.01
CA VAL A 87 -5.74 7.77 -11.73
C VAL A 87 -5.82 8.68 -12.95
#